data_AF-A0A2L0N9W0-F1
#
_entry.id   AF-A0A2L0N9W0-F1
#
_cell.length_a   1.000
_cell.length_b   1.000
_cell.length_c   1.000
_cell.angle_alpha   90.00
_cell.angle_beta   90.00
_cell.angle_gamma   90.00
#
_symmetry.space_group_name_H-M   'P 1'
#
loop_
_entity.id
_entity.type
_entity.pdbx_description
1 polymer ?
#
loop_
_entity_poly.entity_id
_entity_poly.type
_entity_poly.pdbx_seq_one_letter_code
_entity_poly.pdbx_strand_id
1 'polypeptide(L)'
;MPVPDDDATIGYNLLMIGEVPREPPRRCGSAEGVGDVVTVEGGLVLVTAQGGPLAVEFANTIYPHRRVLQDHLRDGTAAAQWLQDRAGAFRPALAAGGAGGLDDAGLARLVGLRDAVRDALHAVVTDDQIPGPARAVINTASALSPRWPVLDCGASIEIVCGTGTDPVAEAMASIAQSAVHVLGGPLRPLVRICPAEGCPMFFVKDHPRRAWCTPACGNRNRVARHHARRQVESDPVA
;
A
#
# COMPACT_ATOMS: atom_id res chain seq x y z
N MET A 1 60.09 9.52 -8.93
CA MET A 1 59.91 8.07 -9.07
C MET A 1 58.42 7.80 -9.14
N PRO A 2 57.90 7.28 -10.25
CA PRO A 2 56.48 7.03 -10.46
C PRO A 2 56.10 5.64 -9.92
N VAL A 3 54.88 5.52 -9.39
CA VAL A 3 54.25 4.25 -9.00
C VAL A 3 53.38 3.82 -10.20
N PRO A 4 53.42 2.56 -10.65
CA PRO A 4 52.77 2.15 -11.89
C PRO A 4 51.28 1.90 -11.70
N ASP A 5 50.53 2.28 -12.74
CA ASP A 5 49.17 1.84 -13.03
C ASP A 5 49.15 0.32 -13.23
N ASP A 6 48.20 -0.36 -12.59
CA ASP A 6 47.78 -1.70 -13.00
C ASP A 6 46.25 -1.72 -13.17
N ASP A 7 45.90 -1.77 -14.45
CA ASP A 7 44.60 -2.09 -15.02
C ASP A 7 44.11 -3.45 -14.53
N ALA A 8 42.92 -3.47 -13.93
CA ALA A 8 42.11 -4.69 -13.81
C ALA A 8 40.66 -4.38 -14.13
N THR A 9 40.41 -4.28 -15.43
CA THR A 9 39.12 -4.33 -16.11
C THR A 9 38.32 -5.56 -15.67
N ILE A 10 37.27 -5.37 -14.87
CA ILE A 10 36.14 -6.30 -14.78
C ILE A 10 34.96 -5.64 -15.49
N GLY A 11 34.78 -6.03 -16.75
CA GLY A 11 33.69 -5.59 -17.60
C GLY A 11 32.35 -6.13 -17.10
N TYR A 12 31.49 -5.23 -16.63
CA TYR A 12 30.06 -5.46 -16.66
C TYR A 12 29.52 -4.95 -17.99
N ASN A 13 29.06 -5.90 -18.79
CA ASN A 13 28.54 -5.68 -20.13
C ASN A 13 27.23 -4.87 -20.05
N LEU A 14 27.34 -3.57 -20.27
CA LEU A 14 26.23 -2.63 -20.38
C LEU A 14 25.53 -2.89 -21.73
N LEU A 15 24.55 -3.79 -21.71
CA LEU A 15 23.62 -3.93 -22.82
C LEU A 15 22.77 -2.66 -22.89
N MET A 16 23.03 -1.90 -23.95
CA MET A 16 22.34 -0.70 -24.40
C MET A 16 20.82 -0.90 -24.40
N ILE A 17 20.15 -0.44 -23.35
CA ILE A 17 18.72 -0.16 -23.39
C ILE A 17 18.61 1.26 -23.94
N GLY A 18 18.06 1.39 -25.15
CA GLY A 18 17.94 2.67 -25.85
C GLY A 18 17.33 3.74 -24.94
N GLU A 19 17.93 4.94 -24.96
CA GLU A 19 17.44 6.10 -24.25
C GLU A 19 16.02 6.44 -24.73
N VAL A 20 15.04 6.18 -23.86
CA VAL A 20 13.69 6.72 -24.03
C VAL A 20 13.77 8.22 -23.71
N PRO A 21 13.38 9.12 -24.63
CA PRO A 21 13.41 10.56 -24.37
C PRO A 21 12.52 10.90 -23.16
N ARG A 22 13.12 11.41 -22.08
CA ARG A 22 12.37 11.92 -20.93
C ARG A 22 11.86 13.33 -21.23
N GLU A 23 10.68 13.42 -21.82
CA GLU A 23 9.97 14.69 -21.95
C GLU A 23 9.53 15.18 -20.54
N PRO A 24 9.68 16.47 -20.19
CA PRO A 24 9.31 16.97 -18.87
C PRO A 24 7.79 16.86 -18.64
N PRO A 25 7.36 16.60 -17.39
CA PRO A 25 5.95 16.39 -17.09
C PRO A 25 5.14 17.69 -17.31
N ARG A 26 4.09 17.61 -18.13
CA ARG A 26 3.15 18.72 -18.34
C ARG A 26 1.95 18.59 -17.40
N ARG A 27 1.59 19.68 -16.69
CA ARG A 27 0.36 19.78 -15.90
C ARG A 27 -0.86 19.73 -16.83
N CYS A 28 -1.85 18.90 -16.53
CA CYS A 28 -3.07 18.80 -17.31
C CYS A 28 -4.32 19.09 -16.45
N GLY A 29 -5.30 19.76 -17.07
CA GLY A 29 -6.56 20.19 -16.46
C GLY A 29 -7.57 19.06 -16.23
N SER A 30 -8.60 19.39 -15.44
CA SER A 30 -9.61 18.52 -14.85
C SER A 30 -10.46 17.74 -15.85
N ALA A 31 -10.85 16.50 -15.51
CA ALA A 31 -11.89 15.73 -16.22
C ALA A 31 -12.81 14.99 -15.22
N GLU A 32 -14.13 15.12 -15.43
CA GLU A 32 -15.23 14.56 -14.62
C GLU A 32 -15.83 13.30 -15.28
N GLY A 33 -16.35 12.35 -14.48
CA GLY A 33 -17.18 11.20 -14.94
C GLY A 33 -17.26 10.03 -13.94
N VAL A 34 -18.47 9.58 -13.59
CA VAL A 34 -18.87 9.06 -12.24
C VAL A 34 -19.06 7.54 -12.12
N GLY A 35 -18.67 7.01 -10.94
CA GLY A 35 -19.21 5.82 -10.25
C GLY A 35 -18.67 5.80 -8.81
N ASP A 36 -19.54 5.94 -7.79
CA ASP A 36 -19.29 6.28 -6.36
C ASP A 36 -17.83 6.51 -5.96
N VAL A 37 -17.38 7.72 -6.28
CA VAL A 37 -16.12 8.32 -5.87
C VAL A 37 -16.41 9.16 -4.63
N VAL A 38 -15.71 8.92 -3.53
CA VAL A 38 -15.65 9.94 -2.48
C VAL A 38 -14.66 11.00 -2.95
N THR A 39 -15.18 12.09 -3.50
CA THR A 39 -14.43 13.33 -3.73
C THR A 39 -14.17 13.96 -2.38
N VAL A 40 -12.97 13.74 -1.84
CA VAL A 40 -12.44 14.61 -0.79
C VAL A 40 -11.64 15.69 -1.52
N GLU A 41 -11.94 16.97 -1.26
CA GLU A 41 -11.27 18.11 -1.91
C GLU A 41 -9.75 17.86 -1.99
N GLY A 42 -9.23 17.62 -3.21
CA GLY A 42 -7.80 17.38 -3.46
C GLY A 42 -7.38 16.03 -4.08
N GLY A 43 -8.28 15.06 -4.30
CA GLY A 43 -7.91 13.87 -5.10
C GLY A 43 -8.82 12.64 -4.97
N LEU A 44 -8.69 11.71 -5.92
CA LEU A 44 -9.45 10.45 -6.01
C LEU A 44 -8.89 9.42 -5.02
N VAL A 45 -9.66 9.06 -3.98
CA VAL A 45 -9.34 7.90 -3.12
C VAL A 45 -10.05 6.68 -3.68
N LEU A 46 -9.29 5.68 -4.14
CA LEU A 46 -9.86 4.37 -4.47
C LEU A 46 -10.29 3.66 -3.19
N VAL A 47 -11.61 3.54 -3.01
CA VAL A 47 -12.26 2.81 -1.90
C VAL A 47 -12.73 1.46 -2.44
N THR A 48 -12.54 0.39 -1.67
CA THR A 48 -13.01 -0.93 -2.09
C THR A 48 -14.44 -1.21 -1.61
N ALA A 49 -15.03 -2.33 -2.05
CA ALA A 49 -16.32 -2.82 -1.57
C ALA A 49 -16.38 -3.06 -0.05
N GLN A 50 -15.23 -3.20 0.64
CA GLN A 50 -15.17 -3.33 2.10
C GLN A 50 -15.11 -1.97 2.83
N GLY A 51 -15.24 -0.85 2.09
CA GLY A 51 -15.43 0.49 2.60
C GLY A 51 -14.16 1.21 3.07
N GLY A 52 -12.97 0.65 2.82
CA GLY A 52 -11.68 1.27 3.15
C GLY A 52 -10.87 1.69 1.92
N PRO A 53 -9.86 2.56 2.08
CA PRO A 53 -8.92 2.86 1.01
C PRO A 53 -8.14 1.61 0.58
N LEU A 54 -7.98 1.41 -0.72
CA LEU A 54 -7.32 0.24 -1.32
C LEU A 54 -5.91 0.01 -0.75
N ALA A 55 -5.12 1.07 -0.52
CA ALA A 55 -3.79 0.94 0.06
C ALA A 55 -3.80 0.38 1.49
N VAL A 56 -4.81 0.74 2.31
CA VAL A 56 -4.94 0.25 3.69
C VAL A 56 -5.37 -1.22 3.68
N GLU A 57 -6.24 -1.61 2.76
CA GLU A 57 -6.59 -3.02 2.59
C GLU A 57 -5.42 -3.86 2.08
N PHE A 58 -4.64 -3.32 1.14
CA PHE A 58 -3.47 -3.97 0.62
C PHE A 58 -2.40 -4.19 1.70
N ALA A 59 -2.15 -3.16 2.53
CA ALA A 59 -1.31 -3.30 3.71
C ALA A 59 -1.82 -4.41 4.67
N ASN A 60 -3.13 -4.60 4.74
CA ASN A 60 -3.80 -5.59 5.57
C ASN A 60 -3.93 -6.99 4.92
N THR A 61 -3.23 -7.25 3.81
CA THR A 61 -3.01 -8.63 3.34
C THR A 61 -2.28 -9.49 4.36
N ILE A 62 -1.52 -8.85 5.27
CA ILE A 62 -1.08 -9.46 6.54
C ILE A 62 -2.14 -9.21 7.61
N TYR A 63 -2.75 -10.27 8.12
CA TYR A 63 -3.85 -10.19 9.06
C TYR A 63 -3.79 -11.29 10.13
N PRO A 64 -4.31 -11.06 11.34
CA PRO A 64 -4.38 -12.09 12.37
C PRO A 64 -5.62 -12.98 12.15
N HIS A 65 -5.40 -14.29 12.01
CA HIS A 65 -6.44 -15.32 12.07
C HIS A 65 -6.16 -16.28 13.23
N ARG A 66 -7.09 -16.38 14.19
CA ARG A 66 -6.94 -17.23 15.38
C ARG A 66 -5.59 -17.05 16.11
N ARG A 67 -5.14 -15.80 16.24
CA ARG A 67 -3.85 -15.38 16.85
C ARG A 67 -2.59 -15.73 16.05
N VAL A 68 -2.73 -16.29 14.85
CA VAL A 68 -1.62 -16.55 13.92
C VAL A 68 -1.69 -15.52 12.79
N LEU A 69 -0.56 -14.93 12.43
CA LEU A 69 -0.50 -14.06 11.26
C LEU A 69 -0.63 -14.90 9.99
N GLN A 70 -1.49 -14.43 9.09
CA GLN A 70 -1.73 -15.00 7.78
C GLN A 70 -1.34 -13.97 6.73
N ASP A 71 -0.91 -14.44 5.56
CA ASP A 71 -0.57 -13.62 4.41
C ASP A 71 -1.45 -14.00 3.22
N HIS A 72 -2.25 -13.05 2.74
CA HIS A 72 -3.05 -13.20 1.53
C HIS A 72 -2.21 -13.20 0.24
N LEU A 73 -0.94 -12.77 0.30
CA LEU A 73 0.02 -12.78 -0.81
C LEU A 73 1.10 -13.87 -0.64
N ARG A 74 0.77 -14.99 0.01
CA ARG A 74 1.73 -16.08 0.30
C ARG A 74 2.34 -16.75 -0.94
N ASP A 75 1.66 -16.68 -2.08
CA ASP A 75 2.08 -17.27 -3.35
C ASP A 75 1.40 -16.53 -4.52
N GLY A 76 1.86 -16.78 -5.75
CA GLY A 76 1.37 -16.09 -6.95
C GLY A 76 -0.11 -16.33 -7.25
N THR A 77 -0.65 -17.50 -6.89
CA THR A 77 -2.07 -17.84 -7.05
C THR A 77 -2.92 -17.05 -6.05
N ALA A 78 -2.51 -17.00 -4.79
CA ALA A 78 -3.17 -16.24 -3.74
C ALA A 78 -3.15 -14.73 -4.03
N ALA A 79 -2.02 -14.21 -4.55
CA ALA A 79 -1.90 -12.82 -4.97
C ALA A 79 -2.84 -12.50 -6.15
N ALA A 80 -2.89 -13.36 -7.16
CA ALA A 80 -3.81 -13.21 -8.29
C ALA A 80 -5.28 -13.21 -7.81
N GLN A 81 -5.64 -14.14 -6.91
CA GLN A 81 -6.98 -14.19 -6.34
C GLN A 81 -7.32 -12.90 -5.58
N TRP A 82 -6.40 -12.38 -4.76
CA TRP A 82 -6.62 -11.14 -4.01
C TRP A 82 -6.88 -9.94 -4.92
N LEU A 83 -6.17 -9.85 -6.06
CA LEU A 83 -6.39 -8.84 -7.08
C LEU A 83 -7.76 -9.02 -7.77
N GLN A 84 -8.12 -10.25 -8.13
CA GLN A 84 -9.40 -10.54 -8.79
C GLN A 84 -10.61 -10.26 -7.88
N ASP A 85 -10.53 -10.60 -6.59
CA ASP A 85 -11.55 -10.26 -5.58
C ASP A 85 -11.80 -8.74 -5.47
N ARG A 86 -10.84 -7.93 -5.94
CA ARG A 86 -10.85 -6.47 -5.92
C ARG A 86 -10.87 -5.87 -7.33
N ALA A 87 -11.16 -6.64 -8.38
CA ALA A 87 -11.14 -6.16 -9.77
C ALA A 87 -11.94 -4.86 -9.96
N GLY A 88 -13.07 -4.73 -9.26
CA GLY A 88 -13.93 -3.53 -9.29
C GLY A 88 -13.35 -2.27 -8.62
N ALA A 89 -12.28 -2.39 -7.84
CA ALA A 89 -11.58 -1.26 -7.21
C ALA A 89 -10.47 -0.65 -8.08
N PHE A 90 -10.08 -1.31 -9.18
CA PHE A 90 -9.03 -0.84 -10.09
C PHE A 90 -9.59 0.04 -11.21
N ARG A 91 -8.78 0.99 -11.70
CA ARG A 91 -9.14 1.88 -12.82
C ARG A 91 -7.98 1.97 -13.83
N PRO A 92 -8.18 1.51 -15.09
CA PRO A 92 -9.35 0.80 -15.60
C PRO A 92 -9.59 -0.51 -14.83
N ALA A 93 -10.81 -1.06 -14.89
CA ALA A 93 -11.09 -2.33 -14.22
C ALA A 93 -10.14 -3.40 -14.75
N LEU A 94 -9.54 -4.19 -13.86
CA LEU A 94 -8.74 -5.34 -14.25
C LEU A 94 -9.60 -6.23 -15.15
N ALA A 95 -9.14 -6.49 -16.38
CA ALA A 95 -9.79 -7.46 -17.24
C ALA A 95 -9.80 -8.82 -16.52
N ALA A 96 -10.94 -9.52 -16.57
CA ALA A 96 -11.02 -10.90 -16.08
C ALA A 96 -10.09 -11.76 -16.93
N GLY A 97 -8.91 -12.09 -16.39
CA GLY A 97 -7.80 -12.62 -17.19
C GLY A 97 -7.07 -13.77 -16.49
N GLY A 98 -7.36 -14.99 -16.95
CA GLY A 98 -6.50 -16.17 -16.97
C GLY A 98 -6.15 -16.84 -15.63
N ALA A 99 -6.50 -18.11 -15.48
CA ALA A 99 -6.22 -18.97 -14.32
C ALA A 99 -4.72 -19.20 -13.98
N GLY A 100 -3.79 -18.51 -14.66
CA GLY A 100 -2.37 -18.53 -14.33
C GLY A 100 -2.09 -17.43 -13.32
N GLY A 101 -1.81 -17.80 -12.07
CA GLY A 101 -1.41 -16.85 -11.02
C GLY A 101 -0.20 -16.00 -11.43
N LEU A 102 0.18 -15.06 -10.56
CA LEU A 102 1.37 -14.24 -10.80
C LEU A 102 2.63 -15.10 -10.81
N ASP A 103 3.58 -14.77 -11.69
CA ASP A 103 4.92 -15.33 -11.64
C ASP A 103 5.68 -14.82 -10.40
N ASP A 104 6.80 -15.46 -10.07
CA ASP A 104 7.60 -15.12 -8.89
C ASP A 104 8.06 -13.65 -8.91
N ALA A 105 8.38 -13.13 -10.10
CA ALA A 105 8.75 -11.73 -10.28
C ALA A 105 7.59 -10.77 -10.00
N GLY A 106 6.39 -11.07 -10.49
CA GLY A 106 5.17 -10.31 -10.21
C GLY A 106 4.78 -10.35 -8.73
N LEU A 107 4.88 -11.53 -8.12
CA LEU A 107 4.65 -11.70 -6.69
C LEU A 107 5.63 -10.86 -5.86
N ALA A 108 6.93 -10.93 -6.17
CA ALA A 108 7.96 -10.16 -5.48
C ALA A 108 7.74 -8.65 -5.59
N ARG A 109 7.31 -8.17 -6.77
CA ARG A 109 6.95 -6.76 -6.97
C ARG A 109 5.76 -6.33 -6.11
N LEU A 110 4.71 -7.15 -6.02
CA LEU A 110 3.57 -6.86 -5.15
C LEU A 110 3.95 -6.87 -3.67
N VAL A 111 4.70 -7.89 -3.22
CA VAL A 111 5.16 -7.98 -1.84
C VAL A 111 6.03 -6.78 -1.47
N GLY A 112 6.97 -6.40 -2.33
CA GLY A 112 7.80 -5.21 -2.13
C GLY A 112 6.99 -3.92 -2.05
N LEU A 113 5.95 -3.77 -2.88
CA LEU A 113 5.02 -2.64 -2.78
C LEU A 113 4.23 -2.67 -1.45
N ARG A 114 3.76 -3.84 -1.02
CA ARG A 114 3.02 -3.98 0.25
C ARG A 114 3.88 -3.54 1.41
N ASP A 115 5.11 -4.02 1.46
CA ASP A 115 6.01 -3.75 2.57
C ASP A 115 6.37 -2.25 2.60
N ALA A 116 6.62 -1.63 1.45
CA ALA A 116 6.79 -0.17 1.35
C ALA A 116 5.56 0.63 1.83
N VAL A 117 4.34 0.19 1.48
CA VAL A 117 3.11 0.83 1.96
C VAL A 117 2.96 0.66 3.48
N ARG A 118 3.27 -0.52 4.02
CA ARG A 118 3.22 -0.78 5.47
C ARG A 118 4.23 0.07 6.23
N ASP A 119 5.46 0.20 5.73
CA ASP A 119 6.49 1.05 6.34
C ASP A 119 6.06 2.53 6.35
N ALA A 120 5.50 3.01 5.25
CA ALA A 120 5.01 4.38 5.15
C ALA A 120 3.82 4.64 6.10
N LEU A 121 2.87 3.70 6.20
CA LEU A 121 1.75 3.79 7.15
C LEU A 121 2.22 3.73 8.60
N HIS A 122 3.22 2.90 8.90
CA HIS A 122 3.79 2.82 10.24
C HIS A 122 4.43 4.16 10.62
N ALA A 123 5.26 4.74 9.75
CA ALA A 123 5.87 6.05 9.97
C ALA A 123 4.82 7.14 10.21
N VAL A 124 3.72 7.16 9.44
CA VAL A 124 2.62 8.12 9.67
C VAL A 124 1.97 7.94 11.05
N VAL A 125 1.79 6.72 11.52
CA VAL A 125 1.16 6.46 12.83
C VAL A 125 2.09 6.80 14.00
N THR A 126 3.41 6.70 13.80
CA THR A 126 4.43 7.05 14.80
C THR A 126 4.89 8.51 14.72
N ASP A 127 4.30 9.31 13.83
CA ASP A 127 4.67 10.71 13.55
C ASP A 127 6.13 10.86 13.05
N ASP A 128 6.64 9.82 12.41
CA ASP A 128 7.96 9.78 11.79
C ASP A 128 7.94 10.21 10.32
N GLN A 129 9.13 10.51 9.79
CA GLN A 129 9.33 10.74 8.37
C GLN A 129 9.17 9.42 7.58
N ILE A 130 8.44 9.49 6.45
CA ILE A 130 8.29 8.33 5.56
C ILE A 130 9.68 7.96 5.00
N PRO A 131 10.12 6.70 5.14
CA PRO A 131 11.43 6.28 4.66
C PRO A 131 11.61 6.53 3.16
N GLY A 132 12.76 7.08 2.77
CA GLY A 132 13.11 7.35 1.38
C GLY A 132 12.92 6.15 0.44
N PRO A 133 13.38 4.93 0.80
CA PRO A 133 13.15 3.73 0.01
C PRO A 133 11.67 3.38 -0.19
N ALA A 134 10.87 3.42 0.89
CA ALA A 134 9.43 3.15 0.81
C ALA A 134 8.72 4.15 -0.11
N ARG A 135 9.05 5.45 0.02
CA ARG A 135 8.54 6.50 -0.87
C ARG A 135 8.93 6.26 -2.33
N ALA A 136 10.17 5.85 -2.59
CA ALA A 136 10.64 5.58 -3.95
C ALA A 136 9.88 4.42 -4.60
N VAL A 137 9.64 3.32 -3.86
CA VAL A 137 8.85 2.18 -4.34
C VAL A 137 7.40 2.60 -4.66
N ILE A 138 6.75 3.33 -3.75
CA ILE A 138 5.37 3.82 -3.95
C ILE A 138 5.29 4.73 -5.18
N ASN A 139 6.19 5.72 -5.30
CA ASN A 139 6.17 6.66 -6.42
C ASN A 139 6.47 5.97 -7.77
N THR A 140 7.39 5.00 -7.78
CA THR A 140 7.70 4.22 -8.98
C THR A 140 6.50 3.37 -9.43
N ALA A 141 5.82 2.71 -8.49
CA ALA A 141 4.63 1.93 -8.80
C ALA A 141 3.47 2.82 -9.26
N SER A 142 3.28 3.99 -8.62
CA SER A 142 2.27 4.99 -9.01
C SER A 142 2.42 5.39 -10.48
N ALA A 143 3.66 5.56 -10.93
CA ALA A 143 4.03 5.97 -12.29
C ALA A 143 3.77 4.95 -13.40
N LEU A 144 3.32 3.74 -13.07
CA LEU A 144 2.96 2.72 -14.06
C LEU A 144 1.65 3.03 -14.79
N SER A 145 0.86 4.00 -14.32
CA SER A 145 -0.36 4.47 -14.99
C SER A 145 -0.09 5.72 -15.84
N PRO A 146 -0.85 5.96 -16.94
CA PRO A 146 -0.72 7.15 -17.75
C PRO A 146 -0.92 8.50 -17.05
N ARG A 147 -1.53 8.52 -15.86
CA ARG A 147 -1.65 9.71 -15.00
C ARG A 147 -1.47 9.26 -13.56
N TRP A 148 -0.55 9.88 -12.82
CA TRP A 148 -0.25 9.44 -11.47
C TRP A 148 0.07 10.56 -10.47
N PRO A 149 -0.43 10.47 -9.22
CA PRO A 149 0.03 11.25 -8.10
C PRO A 149 1.43 10.83 -7.62
N VAL A 150 2.22 11.80 -7.14
CA VAL A 150 3.55 11.63 -6.56
C VAL A 150 3.56 12.15 -5.13
N LEU A 151 4.17 11.40 -4.21
CA LEU A 151 4.37 11.79 -2.81
C LEU A 151 5.70 12.54 -2.65
N ASP A 152 5.63 13.81 -2.22
CA ASP A 152 6.79 14.65 -1.91
C ASP A 152 7.30 14.46 -0.46
N CYS A 153 8.53 14.91 -0.19
CA CYS A 153 9.15 14.96 1.13
C CYS A 153 8.30 15.73 2.16
N GLY A 154 7.51 16.72 1.74
CA GLY A 154 6.60 17.48 2.60
C GLY A 154 5.23 16.84 2.85
N ALA A 155 5.00 15.58 2.45
CA ALA A 155 3.68 14.92 2.49
C ALA A 155 2.59 15.65 1.67
N SER A 156 2.99 16.31 0.60
CA SER A 156 2.09 16.91 -0.39
C SER A 156 1.96 16.01 -1.63
N ILE A 157 0.90 16.24 -2.43
CA ILE A 157 0.58 15.47 -3.64
C ILE A 157 0.81 16.35 -4.88
N GLU A 158 1.51 15.82 -5.88
CA GLU A 158 1.63 16.39 -7.22
C GLU A 158 1.13 15.40 -8.30
N ILE A 159 0.54 15.88 -9.41
CA ILE A 159 0.00 15.04 -10.49
C ILE A 159 0.92 15.07 -11.73
N VAL A 160 1.26 13.88 -12.28
CA VAL A 160 2.17 13.65 -13.42
C VAL A 160 1.51 12.74 -14.50
N CYS A 161 2.00 12.71 -15.75
CA CYS A 161 1.44 11.91 -16.87
C CYS A 161 2.51 11.05 -17.61
N GLY A 162 2.10 9.90 -18.19
CA GLY A 162 2.91 8.92 -18.95
C GLY A 162 2.06 7.85 -19.64
N THR A 163 2.52 6.58 -19.75
CA THR A 163 1.83 5.49 -20.49
C THR A 163 1.98 4.12 -19.80
N GLY A 164 0.92 3.31 -19.70
CA GLY A 164 0.96 1.92 -19.20
C GLY A 164 -0.05 1.01 -19.90
N THR A 165 0.27 -0.29 -20.05
CA THR A 165 -0.54 -1.30 -20.79
C THR A 165 -0.59 -2.71 -20.16
N ASP A 166 0.07 -2.96 -19.02
CA ASP A 166 0.04 -4.27 -18.31
C ASP A 166 -1.00 -4.24 -17.16
N PRO A 167 -2.00 -5.16 -17.13
CA PRO A 167 -2.99 -5.21 -16.07
C PRO A 167 -2.42 -5.30 -14.64
N VAL A 168 -1.33 -6.05 -14.43
CA VAL A 168 -0.71 -6.15 -13.09
C VAL A 168 -0.03 -4.83 -12.72
N ALA A 169 0.67 -4.21 -13.68
CA ALA A 169 1.25 -2.88 -13.51
C ALA A 169 0.17 -1.81 -13.22
N GLU A 170 -0.99 -1.86 -13.88
CA GLU A 170 -2.13 -0.96 -13.62
C GLU A 170 -2.73 -1.18 -12.23
N ALA A 171 -2.81 -2.43 -11.77
CA ALA A 171 -3.26 -2.75 -10.42
C ALA A 171 -2.29 -2.21 -9.37
N MET A 172 -0.99 -2.41 -9.58
CA MET A 172 0.07 -1.84 -8.74
C MET A 172 0.02 -0.31 -8.73
N ALA A 173 -0.19 0.30 -9.89
CA ALA A 173 -0.38 1.75 -9.99
C ALA A 173 -1.55 2.19 -9.13
N SER A 174 -2.73 1.60 -9.30
CA SER A 174 -3.93 1.95 -8.53
C SER A 174 -3.72 1.84 -7.01
N ILE A 175 -3.06 0.77 -6.55
CA ILE A 175 -2.70 0.60 -5.13
C ILE A 175 -1.77 1.72 -4.67
N ALA A 176 -0.70 1.99 -5.43
CA ALA A 176 0.26 3.02 -5.10
C ALA A 176 -0.35 4.42 -5.10
N GLN A 177 -1.25 4.71 -6.05
CA GLN A 177 -1.98 5.97 -6.11
C GLN A 177 -2.91 6.14 -4.91
N SER A 178 -3.61 5.07 -4.50
CA SER A 178 -4.37 5.07 -3.24
C SER A 178 -3.45 5.35 -2.05
N ALA A 179 -2.24 4.81 -2.04
CA ALA A 179 -1.26 5.05 -0.97
C ALA A 179 -0.81 6.51 -0.94
N VAL A 180 -0.49 7.13 -2.09
CA VAL A 180 -0.14 8.55 -2.16
C VAL A 180 -1.25 9.43 -1.60
N HIS A 181 -2.52 9.15 -1.92
CA HIS A 181 -3.66 9.91 -1.39
C HIS A 181 -3.87 9.69 0.11
N VAL A 182 -3.68 8.47 0.62
CA VAL A 182 -3.78 8.21 2.08
C VAL A 182 -2.64 8.89 2.84
N LEU A 183 -1.41 8.84 2.30
CA LEU A 183 -0.20 9.28 2.99
C LEU A 183 0.03 10.79 2.88
N GLY A 184 -0.35 11.42 1.77
CA GLY A 184 -0.17 12.86 1.51
C GLY A 184 -1.47 13.67 1.55
N GLY A 185 -2.61 13.03 1.84
CA GLY A 185 -3.92 13.66 1.80
C GLY A 185 -4.63 13.76 3.15
N PRO A 186 -5.91 14.17 3.16
CA PRO A 186 -6.69 14.42 4.38
C PRO A 186 -6.95 13.16 5.23
N LEU A 187 -6.73 11.98 4.67
CA LEU A 187 -6.84 10.71 5.42
C LEU A 187 -5.63 10.43 6.30
N ARG A 188 -4.46 11.03 6.03
CA ARG A 188 -3.21 10.85 6.78
C ARG A 188 -3.41 10.95 8.30
N PRO A 189 -4.00 12.03 8.86
CA PRO A 189 -4.19 12.17 10.31
C PRO A 189 -5.23 11.18 10.90
N LEU A 190 -5.95 10.44 10.07
CA LEU A 190 -6.95 9.45 10.48
C LEU A 190 -6.41 8.01 10.47
N VAL A 191 -5.23 7.77 9.90
CA VAL A 191 -4.60 6.43 9.88
C VAL A 191 -4.22 6.00 11.30
N ARG A 192 -4.57 4.78 11.69
CA ARG A 192 -4.26 4.19 12.99
C ARG A 192 -3.83 2.74 12.83
N ILE A 193 -2.96 2.27 13.72
CA ILE A 193 -2.72 0.84 13.94
C ILE A 193 -3.80 0.32 14.91
N CYS A 194 -4.29 -0.90 14.67
CA CYS A 194 -5.25 -1.53 15.56
C CYS A 194 -4.64 -1.76 16.96
N PRO A 195 -5.25 -1.25 18.04
CA PRO A 195 -4.70 -1.40 19.39
C PRO A 195 -4.94 -2.81 19.99
N ALA A 196 -5.46 -3.74 19.19
CA ALA A 196 -5.70 -5.10 19.65
C ALA A 196 -4.38 -5.86 19.74
N GLU A 197 -4.17 -6.58 20.85
CA GLU A 197 -3.01 -7.44 21.05
C GLU A 197 -2.80 -8.38 19.84
N GLY A 198 -1.58 -8.36 19.29
CA GLY A 198 -1.19 -9.17 18.14
C GLY A 198 -1.86 -8.81 16.80
N CYS A 199 -2.46 -7.61 16.67
CA CYS A 199 -3.10 -7.17 15.43
C CYS A 199 -2.27 -6.10 14.71
N PRO A 200 -1.50 -6.44 13.66
CA PRO A 200 -0.65 -5.50 12.93
C PRO A 200 -1.39 -4.73 11.83
N MET A 201 -2.72 -4.72 11.87
CA MET A 201 -3.55 -4.12 10.82
C MET A 201 -3.70 -2.61 11.01
N PHE A 202 -3.74 -1.89 9.90
CA PHE A 202 -4.04 -0.47 9.83
C PHE A 202 -5.54 -0.24 9.59
N PHE A 203 -6.04 0.93 9.98
CA PHE A 203 -7.38 1.39 9.61
C PHE A 203 -7.44 2.91 9.55
N VAL A 204 -8.38 3.44 8.76
CA VAL A 204 -8.72 4.87 8.78
C VAL A 204 -9.85 5.07 9.80
N LYS A 205 -9.66 5.98 10.75
CA LYS A 205 -10.66 6.34 11.74
C LYS A 205 -11.65 7.36 11.16
N ASP A 206 -12.48 6.87 10.25
CA ASP A 206 -13.59 7.57 9.59
C ASP A 206 -14.75 7.94 10.52
N HIS A 207 -14.87 7.27 11.68
CA HIS A 207 -15.90 7.56 12.67
C HIS A 207 -15.32 7.71 14.09
N PRO A 208 -15.76 8.70 14.91
CA PRO A 208 -15.20 8.96 16.24
C PRO A 208 -15.19 7.75 17.17
N ARG A 209 -16.22 6.90 17.09
CA ARG A 209 -16.37 5.67 17.89
C ARG A 209 -15.57 4.48 17.38
N ARG A 210 -14.96 4.55 16.19
CA ARG A 210 -14.14 3.46 15.64
C ARG A 210 -12.80 3.43 16.36
N ALA A 211 -12.62 2.45 17.23
CA ALA A 211 -11.38 2.26 18.00
C ALA A 211 -10.54 1.05 17.55
N TRP A 212 -11.09 0.19 16.68
CA TRP A 212 -10.41 -1.02 16.19
C TRP A 212 -10.60 -1.16 14.67
N CYS A 213 -9.71 -1.93 14.03
CA CYS A 213 -9.80 -2.18 12.59
C CYS A 213 -11.10 -2.92 12.21
N THR A 214 -11.57 -3.85 13.06
CA THR A 214 -12.81 -4.61 12.87
C THR A 214 -13.60 -4.81 14.18
N PRO A 215 -14.92 -5.07 14.13
CA PRO A 215 -15.71 -5.42 15.31
C PRO A 215 -15.18 -6.64 16.06
N ALA A 216 -14.62 -7.62 15.34
CA ALA A 216 -14.01 -8.81 15.94
C ALA A 216 -12.81 -8.46 16.84
N CYS A 217 -11.94 -7.54 16.40
CA CYS A 217 -10.83 -7.04 17.23
C CYS A 217 -11.33 -6.35 18.51
N GLY A 218 -12.41 -5.57 18.41
CA GLY A 218 -13.05 -4.94 19.57
C GLY A 218 -13.64 -5.96 20.54
N ASN A 219 -14.29 -7.01 20.02
CA ASN A 219 -14.83 -8.09 20.87
C ASN A 219 -13.72 -8.84 21.60
N ARG A 220 -12.64 -9.22 20.90
CA ARG A 220 -11.49 -9.91 21.51
C ARG A 220 -10.89 -9.10 22.66
N ASN A 221 -10.72 -7.79 22.50
CA ASN A 221 -10.22 -6.93 23.57
C ASN A 221 -11.14 -6.87 24.78
N ARG A 222 -12.46 -6.75 24.56
CA ARG A 222 -13.43 -6.73 25.67
C ARG A 222 -13.41 -8.05 26.45
N VAL A 223 -13.36 -9.18 25.74
CA VAL A 223 -13.27 -10.52 26.33
C VAL A 223 -11.97 -10.67 27.14
N ALA A 224 -10.81 -10.31 26.57
CA ALA A 224 -9.54 -10.36 27.27
C ALA A 224 -9.55 -9.53 28.57
N ARG A 225 -10.09 -8.30 28.53
CA ARG A 225 -10.25 -7.44 29.71
C ARG A 225 -11.22 -8.00 30.76
N HIS A 226 -12.20 -8.81 30.36
CA HIS A 226 -13.10 -9.47 31.30
C HIS A 226 -12.39 -10.63 32.02
N HIS A 227 -11.65 -11.47 31.27
CA HIS A 227 -10.88 -12.57 31.84
C HIS A 227 -9.77 -12.08 32.77
N ALA A 228 -9.01 -11.05 32.38
CA ALA A 228 -7.95 -10.49 33.22
C ALA A 228 -8.49 -9.97 34.57
N ARG A 229 -9.68 -9.33 34.56
CA ARG A 229 -10.34 -8.88 35.80
C ARG A 229 -10.76 -10.06 36.68
N ARG A 230 -11.27 -11.14 36.09
CA ARG A 230 -11.64 -12.35 36.84
C ARG A 230 -10.44 -13.07 37.44
N GLN A 231 -9.29 -13.09 36.75
CA GLN A 231 -8.06 -13.67 37.28
C GLN A 231 -7.52 -12.89 38.48
N VAL A 232 -7.54 -11.55 38.40
CA VAL A 232 -7.14 -10.68 39.53
C VAL A 232 -8.07 -10.84 40.74
N GLU A 233 -9.35 -11.12 40.53
CA GLU A 233 -10.32 -11.34 41.61
C GLU A 233 -10.27 -12.77 42.19
N SER A 234 -9.76 -13.74 41.44
CA SER A 234 -9.56 -15.12 41.91
C SER A 234 -8.21 -15.38 42.57
N ASP A 235 -7.23 -14.48 42.43
CA ASP A 235 -5.94 -14.52 43.13
C ASP A 235 -5.88 -13.44 44.23
N PRO A 236 -6.45 -13.66 45.43
CA PRO A 236 -6.08 -12.87 46.60
C PRO A 236 -4.69 -13.30 47.03
N VAL A 237 -3.72 -12.40 46.88
CA VAL A 237 -2.36 -12.37 47.46
C VAL A 237 -2.00 -13.57 48.35
N ALA A 238 -1.04 -14.38 47.90
CA ALA A 238 -0.21 -15.20 48.80
C ALA A 238 0.81 -14.30 49.53
#